data_AF-A0A524JFC5-F1
#
_entry.id   AF-A0A524JFC5-F1
#
_cell.length_a   1.000
_cell.length_b   1.000
_cell.length_c   1.000
_cell.angle_alpha   90.00
_cell.angle_beta   90.00
_cell.angle_gamma   90.00
#
_symmetry.space_group_name_H-M   'P 1'
#
loop_
_entity.id
_entity.type
_entity.pdbx_description
1 polymer ?
#
loop_
_entity_poly.entity_id
_entity_poly.type
_entity_poly.pdbx_seq_one_letter_code
_entity_poly.pdbx_strand_id
1 'polypeptide(L)'
;MGRLRIIAHLWGFEPIAVRHPDVAAELVDTMVDADAVMAVISKLPEHHMAALDDLLRHNNSMPWASFLRRWGPMRDIGMGKMEREELWREPCSAAEALWMLGLVQRDFSDHPEDPIEIAYIPEALSLYMPAPEPFLIPPPQPTAIFPDKPSVDVHDDLAEELVTWWIWIQRAPLMDSDALLNQKQVAA
;
A
#
# COMPACT_ATOMS: atom_id res chain seq x y z
N MET A 1 3.12 -10.70 -23.06
CA MET A 1 4.48 -10.46 -23.60
C MET A 1 5.00 -9.05 -23.44
N GLY A 2 4.25 -7.98 -23.77
CA GLY A 2 4.79 -6.62 -23.79
C GLY A 2 5.58 -6.18 -22.53
N ARG A 3 5.11 -6.53 -21.32
CA ARG A 3 5.82 -6.17 -20.07
C ARG A 3 7.18 -6.85 -19.93
N LEU A 4 7.29 -8.14 -20.25
CA LEU A 4 8.57 -8.87 -20.12
C LEU A 4 9.65 -8.30 -21.03
N ARG A 5 9.28 -7.88 -22.25
CA ARG A 5 10.21 -7.22 -23.18
C ARG A 5 10.68 -5.86 -22.65
N ILE A 6 9.78 -5.09 -22.05
CA ILE A 6 10.12 -3.83 -21.41
C ILE A 6 11.08 -4.06 -20.23
N ILE A 7 10.80 -5.04 -19.36
CA ILE A 7 11.70 -5.37 -18.26
C ILE A 7 13.07 -5.79 -18.81
N ALA A 8 13.13 -6.71 -19.77
CA ALA A 8 14.40 -7.12 -20.38
C ALA A 8 15.20 -5.92 -20.92
N HIS A 9 14.55 -5.03 -21.68
CA HIS A 9 15.15 -3.81 -22.19
C HIS A 9 15.70 -2.91 -21.07
N LEU A 10 14.94 -2.70 -20.00
CA LEU A 10 15.35 -1.87 -18.86
C LEU A 10 16.51 -2.48 -18.06
N TRP A 11 16.62 -3.80 -18.07
CA TRP A 11 17.75 -4.54 -17.48
C TRP A 11 18.94 -4.68 -18.45
N GLY A 12 18.85 -4.12 -19.67
CA GLY A 12 19.93 -4.13 -20.66
C GLY A 12 20.14 -5.48 -21.32
N PHE A 13 19.13 -6.35 -21.32
CA PHE A 13 19.15 -7.69 -21.88
C PHE A 13 18.17 -7.81 -23.04
N GLU A 14 18.58 -8.43 -24.14
CA GLU A 14 17.70 -8.75 -25.27
C GLU A 14 17.40 -10.26 -25.26
N PRO A 15 16.13 -10.67 -25.06
CA PRO A 15 15.77 -12.08 -25.00
C PRO A 15 16.04 -12.81 -26.31
N ILE A 16 16.57 -14.03 -26.21
CA ILE A 16 16.78 -14.91 -27.38
C ILE A 16 15.49 -15.68 -27.65
N ALA A 17 14.81 -16.12 -26.59
CA ALA A 17 13.55 -16.81 -26.68
C ALA A 17 12.43 -15.94 -27.27
N VAL A 18 11.50 -16.61 -27.95
CA VAL A 18 10.29 -15.97 -28.51
C VAL A 18 9.04 -16.32 -27.69
N ARG A 19 9.06 -17.46 -26.99
CA ARG A 19 7.93 -17.94 -26.20
C ARG A 19 7.92 -17.30 -24.82
N HIS A 20 6.71 -17.03 -24.32
CA HIS A 20 6.50 -16.37 -23.02
C HIS A 20 7.21 -17.00 -21.82
N PRO A 21 7.08 -18.31 -21.57
CA PRO A 21 7.75 -18.93 -20.42
C PRO A 21 9.27 -18.89 -20.54
N ASP A 22 9.79 -19.07 -21.75
CA ASP A 22 11.23 -19.13 -22.01
C ASP A 22 11.88 -17.74 -21.81
N VAL A 23 11.24 -16.66 -22.28
CA VAL A 23 11.69 -15.28 -22.01
C VAL A 23 11.65 -14.94 -20.53
N ALA A 24 10.62 -15.41 -19.81
CA ALA A 24 10.53 -15.17 -18.37
C ALA A 24 11.67 -15.88 -17.62
N ALA A 25 12.01 -17.11 -18.02
CA ALA A 25 13.13 -17.85 -17.43
C ALA A 25 14.48 -17.16 -17.69
N GLU A 26 14.76 -16.79 -18.95
CA GLU A 26 15.99 -16.04 -19.30
C GLU A 26 16.11 -14.73 -18.50
N LEU A 27 14.99 -14.03 -18.33
CA LEU A 27 14.96 -12.78 -17.58
C LEU A 27 15.20 -13.00 -16.08
N VAL A 28 14.59 -14.02 -15.48
CA VAL A 28 14.83 -14.36 -14.06
C VAL A 28 16.30 -14.71 -13.83
N ASP A 29 16.90 -15.54 -14.69
CA ASP A 29 18.31 -15.91 -14.60
C ASP A 29 19.24 -14.68 -14.69
N THR A 30 18.83 -13.66 -15.45
CA THR A 30 19.57 -12.40 -15.59
C THR A 30 19.37 -11.47 -14.38
N MET A 31 18.16 -11.46 -13.78
CA MET A 31 17.81 -10.54 -12.70
C MET A 31 18.30 -11.01 -11.32
N VAL A 32 18.44 -12.32 -11.10
CA VAL A 32 18.91 -12.91 -9.83
C VAL A 32 20.45 -12.89 -9.78
N ASP A 33 21.00 -11.69 -9.91
CA ASP A 33 22.43 -11.40 -9.85
C ASP A 33 22.67 -10.09 -9.07
N ALA A 34 23.66 -10.11 -8.18
CA ALA A 34 23.92 -8.98 -7.29
C ALA A 34 24.35 -7.72 -8.05
N ASP A 35 25.21 -7.88 -9.04
CA ASP A 35 25.73 -6.75 -9.83
C ASP A 35 24.62 -6.17 -10.72
N ALA A 36 23.78 -7.03 -11.30
CA ALA A 36 22.62 -6.61 -12.09
C ALA A 36 21.62 -5.81 -11.26
N VAL A 37 21.22 -6.31 -10.08
CA VAL A 37 20.30 -5.62 -9.18
C VAL A 37 20.86 -4.26 -8.76
N MET A 38 22.14 -4.22 -8.35
CA MET A 38 22.79 -2.98 -7.94
C MET A 38 22.94 -1.98 -9.10
N ALA A 39 23.20 -2.46 -10.32
CA ALA A 39 23.28 -1.60 -11.51
C ALA A 39 21.93 -0.96 -11.86
N VAL A 40 20.81 -1.64 -11.58
CA VAL A 40 19.46 -1.08 -11.76
C VAL A 40 19.13 -0.10 -10.64
N ILE A 41 19.30 -0.51 -9.37
CA ILE A 41 18.97 0.31 -8.20
C ILE A 41 19.79 1.60 -8.14
N SER A 42 21.08 1.56 -8.47
CA SER A 42 21.96 2.75 -8.47
C SER A 42 21.56 3.84 -9.46
N LYS A 43 20.71 3.51 -10.46
CA LYS A 43 20.18 4.46 -11.44
C LYS A 43 18.81 5.01 -11.06
N LEU A 44 18.21 4.52 -9.97
CA LEU A 44 16.90 4.98 -9.53
C LEU A 44 16.99 6.43 -9.02
N PRO A 45 16.06 7.31 -9.42
CA PRO A 45 15.84 8.57 -8.75
C PRO A 45 15.56 8.35 -7.25
N GLU A 46 15.96 9.30 -6.41
CA GLU A 46 15.78 9.24 -4.96
C GLU A 46 14.34 8.90 -4.53
N HIS A 47 13.35 9.48 -5.22
CA HIS A 47 11.94 9.20 -4.93
C HIS A 47 11.53 7.75 -5.23
N HIS A 48 12.12 7.11 -6.26
CA HIS A 48 11.86 5.71 -6.59
C HIS A 48 12.59 4.77 -5.62
N MET A 49 13.81 5.15 -5.20
CA MET A 49 14.55 4.42 -4.16
C MET A 49 13.79 4.45 -2.84
N ALA A 50 13.21 5.60 -2.46
CA ALA A 50 12.40 5.71 -1.25
C ALA A 50 11.16 4.80 -1.26
N ALA A 51 10.53 4.59 -2.42
CA ALA A 51 9.44 3.62 -2.58
C ALA A 51 9.89 2.17 -2.35
N LEU A 52 11.08 1.83 -2.85
CA LEU A 52 11.68 0.51 -2.67
C LEU A 52 12.06 0.28 -1.20
N ASP A 53 12.71 1.26 -0.57
CA ASP A 53 13.07 1.23 0.85
C ASP A 53 11.85 1.05 1.76
N ASP A 54 10.75 1.73 1.44
CA ASP A 54 9.52 1.61 2.21
C ASP A 54 8.94 0.19 2.15
N LEU A 55 9.00 -0.48 1.00
CA LEU A 55 8.66 -1.91 0.91
C LEU A 55 9.61 -2.78 1.71
N LEU A 56 10.93 -2.58 1.58
CA LEU A 56 11.94 -3.33 2.34
C LEU A 56 11.72 -3.22 3.86
N ARG A 57 11.36 -2.03 4.35
CA ARG A 57 11.03 -1.78 5.77
C ARG A 57 9.78 -2.50 6.24
N HIS A 58 8.81 -2.72 5.36
CA HIS A 58 7.57 -3.43 5.65
C HIS A 58 7.69 -4.93 5.31
N ASN A 59 8.87 -5.53 5.53
CA ASN A 59 9.11 -6.94 5.26
C ASN A 59 8.78 -7.29 3.79
N ASN A 60 9.33 -6.51 2.87
CA ASN A 60 9.21 -6.63 1.42
C ASN A 60 7.79 -6.47 0.85
N SER A 61 6.77 -6.13 1.65
CA SER A 61 5.38 -6.11 1.17
C SER A 61 4.47 -5.11 1.90
N MET A 62 3.37 -4.74 1.26
CA MET A 62 2.30 -3.92 1.84
C MET A 62 1.02 -4.00 1.00
N PRO A 63 -0.15 -3.58 1.51
CA PRO A 63 -1.36 -3.52 0.71
C PRO A 63 -1.18 -2.65 -0.55
N TRP A 64 -1.59 -3.17 -1.70
CA TRP A 64 -1.43 -2.52 -3.02
C TRP A 64 -2.01 -1.11 -3.06
N ALA A 65 -3.22 -0.93 -2.50
CA ALA A 65 -3.85 0.38 -2.41
C ALA A 65 -3.04 1.38 -1.55
N SER A 66 -2.40 0.90 -0.48
CA SER A 66 -1.52 1.73 0.35
C SER A 66 -0.23 2.11 -0.37
N PHE A 67 0.32 1.19 -1.17
CA PHE A 67 1.49 1.48 -2.01
C PHE A 67 1.18 2.57 -3.04
N LEU A 68 0.10 2.42 -3.82
CA LEU A 68 -0.29 3.42 -4.82
C LEU A 68 -0.66 4.78 -4.23
N ARG A 69 -1.29 4.82 -3.05
CA ARG A 69 -1.61 6.08 -2.37
C ARG A 69 -0.36 6.84 -1.95
N ARG A 70 0.72 6.15 -1.57
CA ARG A 70 1.98 6.76 -1.13
C ARG A 70 2.93 7.10 -2.27
N TRP A 71 3.05 6.20 -3.23
CA TRP A 71 4.08 6.23 -4.27
C TRP A 71 3.54 6.53 -5.66
N GLY A 72 2.26 6.90 -5.73
CA GLY A 72 1.53 7.35 -6.91
C GLY A 72 0.85 6.23 -7.69
N PRO A 73 -0.07 6.59 -8.60
CA PRO A 73 -0.90 5.62 -9.32
C PRO A 73 -0.12 4.92 -10.43
N MET A 74 -0.67 3.83 -10.98
CA MET A 74 -0.26 3.31 -12.29
C MET A 74 -1.17 3.87 -13.38
N ARG A 75 -0.64 4.09 -14.59
CA ARG A 75 -1.48 4.47 -15.73
C ARG A 75 -2.40 3.32 -16.11
N ASP A 76 -3.66 3.65 -16.37
CA ASP A 76 -4.62 2.73 -16.97
C ASP A 76 -4.45 2.71 -18.50
N ILE A 77 -3.35 2.11 -18.95
CA ILE A 77 -2.99 1.98 -20.36
C ILE A 77 -2.59 0.54 -20.64
N GLY A 78 -3.16 -0.04 -21.71
CA GLY A 78 -2.79 -1.38 -22.14
C GLY A 78 -1.32 -1.49 -22.58
N MET A 79 -0.69 -2.64 -22.30
CA MET A 79 0.74 -2.86 -22.56
C MET A 79 1.16 -2.63 -24.02
N GLY A 80 0.28 -2.86 -25.00
CA GLY A 80 0.60 -2.59 -26.41
C GLY A 80 0.69 -1.10 -26.77
N LYS A 81 0.03 -0.22 -26.02
CA LYS A 81 0.23 1.24 -26.15
C LYS A 81 1.44 1.69 -25.34
N MET A 82 1.59 1.17 -24.13
CA MET A 82 2.80 1.36 -23.30
C MET A 82 4.06 1.09 -24.13
N GLU A 83 4.13 -0.08 -24.80
CA GLU A 83 5.22 -0.53 -25.68
C GLU A 83 5.49 0.44 -26.85
N ARG A 84 4.46 0.75 -27.65
CA ARG A 84 4.60 1.57 -28.86
C ARG A 84 5.00 3.02 -28.60
N GLU A 85 4.58 3.58 -27.48
CA GLU A 85 4.83 4.99 -27.12
C GLU A 85 5.99 5.14 -26.13
N GLU A 86 6.63 4.03 -25.75
CA GLU A 86 7.77 4.02 -24.82
C GLU A 86 7.50 4.73 -23.48
N LEU A 87 6.25 4.66 -22.99
CA LEU A 87 5.79 5.44 -21.83
C LEU A 87 6.48 5.05 -20.51
N TRP A 88 7.20 3.91 -20.47
CA TRP A 88 8.03 3.52 -19.33
C TRP A 88 9.28 4.39 -19.15
N ARG A 89 9.67 5.17 -20.18
CA ARG A 89 10.78 6.13 -20.06
C ARG A 89 10.44 7.30 -19.15
N GLU A 90 9.18 7.66 -19.09
CA GLU A 90 8.65 8.72 -18.25
C GLU A 90 7.49 8.15 -17.43
N PRO A 91 7.75 7.35 -16.39
CA PRO A 91 6.70 6.79 -15.56
C PRO A 91 5.91 7.90 -14.86
N CYS A 92 4.60 7.72 -14.64
CA CYS A 92 3.79 8.74 -13.95
C CYS A 92 4.01 8.76 -12.44
N SER A 93 4.67 7.75 -11.90
CA SER A 93 4.86 7.55 -10.47
C SER A 93 6.03 6.62 -10.16
N ALA A 94 6.49 6.64 -8.91
CA ALA A 94 7.47 5.68 -8.42
C ALA A 94 6.94 4.24 -8.47
N ALA A 95 5.66 4.04 -8.16
CA ALA A 95 5.01 2.75 -8.23
C ALA A 95 5.05 2.17 -9.66
N GLU A 96 4.72 2.97 -10.68
CA GLU A 96 4.77 2.54 -12.07
C GLU A 96 6.21 2.25 -12.53
N ALA A 97 7.17 3.09 -12.13
CA ALA A 97 8.57 2.89 -12.45
C ALA A 97 9.09 1.54 -11.94
N LEU A 98 8.87 1.25 -10.65
CA LEU A 98 9.30 -0.01 -10.02
C LEU A 98 8.56 -1.22 -10.60
N TRP A 99 7.29 -1.05 -10.97
CA TRP A 99 6.50 -2.08 -11.65
C TRP A 99 7.04 -2.38 -13.06
N MET A 100 7.41 -1.36 -13.84
CA MET A 100 8.00 -1.54 -15.18
C MET A 100 9.42 -2.11 -15.13
N LEU A 101 10.17 -1.82 -14.07
CA LEU A 101 11.47 -2.44 -13.81
C LEU A 101 11.36 -3.89 -13.31
N GLY A 102 10.15 -4.36 -12.94
CA GLY A 102 9.97 -5.68 -12.37
C GLY A 102 10.52 -5.86 -10.95
N LEU A 103 10.94 -4.77 -10.29
CA LEU A 103 11.41 -4.79 -8.90
C LEU A 103 10.25 -4.95 -7.91
N VAL A 104 9.06 -4.48 -8.29
CA VAL A 104 7.82 -4.63 -7.50
C VAL A 104 6.81 -5.42 -8.32
N GLN A 105 6.17 -6.37 -7.66
CA GLN A 105 5.12 -7.23 -8.21
C GLN A 105 3.85 -7.11 -7.37
N ARG A 106 2.75 -7.67 -7.91
CA ARG A 106 1.42 -7.59 -7.35
C ARG A 106 0.88 -8.99 -7.29
N ASP A 107 0.44 -9.38 -6.09
CA ASP A 107 -0.21 -10.65 -5.83
C ASP A 107 -1.32 -10.44 -4.81
N PHE A 108 -1.94 -11.53 -4.37
CA PHE A 108 -2.87 -11.55 -3.27
C PHE A 108 -2.20 -12.03 -1.99
N SER A 109 -2.65 -11.52 -0.85
CA SER A 109 -2.20 -12.00 0.46
C SER A 109 -2.61 -13.46 0.68
N ASP A 110 -1.85 -14.17 1.51
CA ASP A 110 -2.11 -15.56 1.89
C ASP A 110 -3.33 -15.73 2.83
N HIS A 111 -4.22 -14.72 2.95
CA HIS A 111 -5.39 -14.79 3.82
C HIS A 111 -6.58 -15.37 3.06
N PRO A 112 -6.98 -16.64 3.30
CA PRO A 112 -7.90 -17.36 2.42
C PRO A 112 -9.33 -16.83 2.47
N GLU A 113 -9.75 -16.18 3.55
CA GLU A 113 -11.12 -15.67 3.72
C GLU A 113 -11.32 -14.28 3.11
N ASP A 114 -10.27 -13.45 3.07
CA ASP A 114 -10.31 -12.10 2.50
C ASP A 114 -8.93 -11.74 1.91
N PRO A 115 -8.61 -12.25 0.71
CA PRO A 115 -7.35 -11.95 0.05
C PRO A 115 -7.34 -10.51 -0.43
N ILE A 116 -6.35 -9.75 0.03
CA ILE A 116 -6.12 -8.37 -0.42
C ILE A 116 -4.98 -8.34 -1.42
N GLU A 117 -5.06 -7.42 -2.40
CA GLU A 117 -3.92 -7.17 -3.28
C GLU A 117 -2.75 -6.59 -2.47
N ILE A 118 -1.55 -7.11 -2.70
CA ILE A 118 -0.31 -6.65 -2.10
C ILE A 118 0.68 -6.20 -3.18
N ALA A 119 1.42 -5.13 -2.89
CA ALA A 119 2.67 -4.83 -3.57
C ALA A 119 3.78 -5.55 -2.83
N TYR A 120 4.67 -6.25 -3.53
CA TYR A 120 5.81 -6.91 -2.91
C TYR A 120 7.07 -6.86 -3.78
N ILE A 121 8.23 -6.94 -3.13
CA ILE A 121 9.52 -7.17 -3.77
C ILE A 121 9.76 -8.68 -3.79
N PRO A 122 10.01 -9.30 -4.96
CA PRO A 122 10.36 -10.71 -5.02
C PRO A 122 11.56 -11.03 -4.13
N GLU A 123 11.44 -12.07 -3.30
CA GLU A 123 12.47 -12.41 -2.30
C GLU A 123 13.85 -12.58 -2.96
N ALA A 124 13.90 -13.28 -4.10
CA ALA A 124 15.12 -13.50 -4.87
C ALA A 124 15.87 -12.20 -5.26
N LEU A 125 15.16 -11.08 -5.44
CA LEU A 125 15.79 -9.79 -5.72
C LEU A 125 16.17 -9.07 -4.43
N SER A 126 15.32 -9.14 -3.41
CA SER A 126 15.53 -8.45 -2.12
C SER A 126 16.84 -8.86 -1.43
N LEU A 127 17.30 -10.09 -1.65
CA LEU A 127 18.57 -10.61 -1.12
C LEU A 127 19.80 -9.83 -1.59
N TYR A 128 19.69 -9.10 -2.70
CA TYR A 128 20.77 -8.30 -3.28
C TYR A 128 20.60 -6.79 -3.06
N MET A 129 19.53 -6.38 -2.38
CA MET A 129 19.25 -4.97 -2.13
C MET A 129 19.94 -4.49 -0.84
N PRO A 130 20.42 -3.24 -0.79
CA PRO A 130 20.94 -2.68 0.45
C PRO A 130 19.82 -2.56 1.49
N ALA A 131 20.14 -2.85 2.75
CA ALA A 131 19.20 -2.64 3.83
C ALA A 131 18.91 -1.13 3.98
N PRO A 132 17.64 -0.71 4.02
CA PRO A 132 17.30 0.70 4.14
C PRO A 132 17.72 1.23 5.52
N GLU A 133 18.28 2.45 5.58
CA GLU A 133 18.70 3.05 6.84
C GLU A 133 17.52 3.14 7.81
N PRO A 134 17.58 2.68 9.06
CA PRO A 134 16.44 2.73 9.98
C PRO A 134 15.83 4.13 10.04
N PHE A 135 14.48 4.23 10.06
CA PHE A 135 13.84 5.50 10.39
C PHE A 135 14.23 5.83 11.83
N LEU A 136 15.20 6.73 11.99
CA LEU A 136 15.47 7.35 13.26
C LEU A 136 14.28 8.22 13.56
N ILE A 137 13.33 7.72 14.37
CA ILE A 137 12.35 8.58 15.00
C ILE A 137 13.19 9.52 15.88
N PRO A 138 13.33 10.82 15.54
CA PRO A 138 14.04 11.71 16.42
C PRO A 138 13.34 11.63 17.78
N PRO A 139 14.08 11.54 18.90
CA PRO A 139 13.45 11.53 20.21
C PRO A 139 12.45 12.68 20.23
N PRO A 140 11.22 12.45 20.76
CA PRO A 140 10.19 13.47 20.75
C PRO A 140 10.83 14.76 21.26
N GLN A 141 10.87 15.79 20.41
CA GLN A 141 11.38 17.07 20.87
C GLN A 141 10.57 17.42 22.10
N PRO A 142 11.20 17.82 23.23
CA PRO A 142 10.45 18.32 24.36
C PRO A 142 9.53 19.39 23.82
N THR A 143 8.24 19.08 23.77
CA THR A 143 7.22 20.03 23.37
C THR A 143 7.49 21.27 24.18
N ALA A 144 7.75 22.41 23.53
CA ALA A 144 7.83 23.69 24.23
C ALA A 144 6.66 23.71 25.20
N ILE A 145 6.94 23.85 26.50
CA ILE A 145 5.97 23.76 27.59
C ILE A 145 4.73 24.51 27.10
N PHE A 146 3.71 23.77 26.66
CA PHE A 146 2.43 24.38 26.41
C PHE A 146 2.06 24.98 27.77
N PRO A 147 1.70 26.28 27.88
CA PRO A 147 1.17 26.78 29.13
C PRO A 147 0.11 25.78 29.56
N ASP A 148 0.24 25.27 30.80
CA ASP A 148 -0.55 24.15 31.31
C ASP A 148 -1.92 24.18 30.65
N LYS A 149 -2.19 23.20 29.77
CA LYS A 149 -3.55 23.01 29.26
C LYS A 149 -4.40 23.03 30.53
N PRO A 150 -5.37 23.95 30.69
CA PRO A 150 -6.15 23.97 31.91
C PRO A 150 -6.63 22.54 32.09
N SER A 151 -6.33 21.97 33.25
CA SER A 151 -6.85 20.69 33.67
C SER A 151 -8.35 20.89 33.77
N VAL A 152 -9.02 20.81 32.63
CA VAL A 152 -10.43 20.53 32.57
C VAL A 152 -10.49 19.14 33.16
N ASP A 153 -11.07 19.03 34.34
CA ASP A 153 -11.57 17.75 34.85
C ASP A 153 -12.54 17.24 33.78
N VAL A 154 -12.01 16.52 32.80
CA VAL A 154 -12.80 15.80 31.82
C VAL A 154 -13.37 14.63 32.61
N HIS A 155 -14.51 14.84 33.23
CA HIS A 155 -15.34 13.74 33.68
C HIS A 155 -15.78 12.97 32.43
N ASP A 156 -15.04 11.91 32.14
CA ASP A 156 -15.29 10.92 31.07
C ASP A 156 -16.65 10.20 31.27
N ASP A 157 -17.25 10.39 32.44
CA ASP A 157 -18.57 9.92 32.86
C ASP A 157 -19.67 10.23 31.83
N LEU A 158 -19.60 11.39 31.15
CA LEU A 158 -20.58 11.76 30.13
C LEU A 158 -20.47 10.90 28.86
N ALA A 159 -19.26 10.50 28.47
CA ALA A 159 -19.06 9.63 27.32
C ALA A 159 -19.55 8.20 27.64
N GLU A 160 -19.27 7.71 28.84
CA GLU A 160 -19.72 6.40 29.32
C GLU A 160 -21.25 6.35 29.49
N GLU A 161 -21.85 7.43 30.02
CA GLU A 161 -23.29 7.58 30.15
C GLU A 161 -23.97 7.59 28.77
N LEU A 162 -23.47 8.39 27.81
CA LEU A 162 -24.01 8.42 26.44
C LEU A 162 -23.99 7.04 25.77
N VAL A 163 -22.90 6.28 25.91
CA VAL A 163 -22.80 4.91 25.36
C VAL A 163 -23.82 3.98 26.02
N THR A 164 -23.99 4.08 27.34
CA THR A 164 -24.98 3.30 28.09
C THR A 164 -26.42 3.58 27.64
N TRP A 165 -26.77 4.86 27.47
CA TRP A 165 -28.08 5.28 26.97
C TRP A 165 -28.31 4.83 25.52
N TRP A 166 -27.28 4.89 24.68
CA TRP A 166 -27.36 4.45 23.29
C TRP A 166 -27.63 2.95 23.17
N ILE A 167 -26.93 2.12 23.95
CA ILE A 167 -27.16 0.67 24.03
C ILE A 167 -28.60 0.40 24.49
N TRP A 168 -29.11 1.17 25.44
CA TRP A 168 -30.47 1.02 25.94
C TRP A 168 -31.52 1.36 24.86
N ILE A 169 -31.34 2.45 24.12
CA ILE A 169 -32.24 2.85 23.01
C ILE A 169 -32.24 1.79 21.90
N GLN A 170 -31.08 1.21 21.56
CA GLN A 170 -31.02 0.18 20.52
C GLN A 170 -31.59 -1.17 20.98
N ARG A 171 -31.63 -1.45 22.28
CA ARG A 171 -32.17 -2.70 22.85
C ARG A 171 -33.61 -2.61 23.31
N ALA A 172 -34.18 -1.41 23.40
CA ALA A 172 -35.60 -1.24 23.68
C ALA A 172 -36.40 -1.81 22.50
N PRO A 173 -37.24 -2.85 22.69
CA PRO A 173 -38.17 -3.25 21.64
C PRO A 173 -39.08 -2.05 21.36
N LEU A 174 -39.20 -1.68 20.07
CA LEU A 174 -40.02 -0.56 19.62
C LEU A 174 -41.37 -0.60 20.33
N MET A 175 -41.55 0.27 21.32
CA MET A 175 -42.77 0.30 22.12
C MET A 175 -43.82 0.95 21.23
N ASP A 176 -44.81 0.15 20.82
CA ASP A 176 -45.88 0.53 19.91
C ASP A 176 -46.52 1.85 20.38
N SER A 177 -46.43 2.86 19.51
CA SER A 177 -46.87 4.24 19.82
C SER A 177 -48.39 4.36 19.97
N ASP A 178 -49.15 3.31 19.67
CA ASP A 178 -50.61 3.30 19.73
C ASP A 178 -51.18 3.11 21.15
N ALA A 179 -50.37 2.67 22.14
CA ALA A 179 -50.85 2.47 23.51
C ALA A 179 -51.02 3.77 24.32
N LEU A 180 -50.41 4.88 23.89
CA LEU A 180 -50.38 6.14 24.67
C LEU A 180 -51.51 7.13 24.30
N LEU A 181 -52.21 6.91 23.19
CA LEU A 181 -53.32 7.79 22.77
C LEU A 181 -54.65 7.47 23.48
N ASN A 182 -54.83 6.25 23.99
CA ASN A 182 -56.12 5.82 24.53
C ASN A 182 -56.31 6.03 26.04
N GLN A 183 -55.30 6.53 26.77
CA GLN A 183 -55.44 6.87 28.20
C GLN A 183 -55.79 8.33 28.49
N LYS A 184 -55.83 9.21 27.47
CA LYS A 184 -56.24 10.62 27.66
C LYS A 184 -57.74 10.89 27.45
N GLN A 185 -58.57 9.87 27.23
CA GLN A 185 -60.00 10.06 26.92
C GLN A 185 -60.99 9.46 27.93
N VAL A 186 -60.53 8.96 29.08
CA VAL A 186 -61.40 8.48 30.17
C VAL A 186 -61.02 9.13 31.49
N ALA A 187 -61.13 10.47 31.54
CA ALA A 187 -61.22 11.24 32.77
C ALA A 187 -61.92 12.57 32.43
N ALA A 188 -63.19 12.47 32.09
CA ALA A 188 -64.17 13.56 32.12
C ALA A 188 -65.11 13.30 33.31
#